data_AF-A0A0F9A813-F1
#
_entry.id   AF-A0A0F9A813-F1
#
_cell.length_a   1.000
_cell.length_b   1.000
_cell.length_c   1.000
_cell.angle_alpha   90.00
_cell.angle_beta   90.00
_cell.angle_gamma   90.00
#
_symmetry.space_group_name_H-M   'P 1'
#
loop_
_entity.id
_entity.type
_entity.pdbx_description
1 polymer ?
#
loop_
_entity_poly.entity_id
_entity_poly.type
_entity_poly.pdbx_seq_one_letter_code
_entity_poly.pdbx_strand_id
1 'polypeptide(L)' 'MASEVGICNEALSEIGAASILALDQDDKNARECNKRYASLRDKLLRAHPWNFAGARAKLGQL' A
#
# COMPACT_ATOMS: atom_id res chain seq x y z
N MET A 1 9.41 1.43 -11.46
CA MET A 1 8.30 2.11 -10.76
C MET A 1 7.47 1.00 -10.13
N ALA A 2 7.59 0.79 -8.82
CA ALA A 2 6.85 -0.27 -8.14
C ALA A 2 5.37 0.12 -8.12
N SER A 3 4.52 -0.66 -8.78
CA SER A 3 3.07 -0.50 -8.74
C SER A 3 2.53 -1.15 -7.48
N GLU A 4 1.38 -0.67 -6.99
CA GLU A 4 0.69 -1.27 -5.83
C GLU A 4 0.39 -2.76 -6.10
N VAL A 5 0.05 -3.10 -7.35
CA VAL A 5 -0.10 -4.48 -7.84
C VAL A 5 1.21 -5.27 -7.74
N GLY A 6 2.35 -4.67 -8.10
CA GLY A 6 3.67 -5.31 -8.02
C GLY A 6 4.04 -5.67 -6.58
N ILE A 7 3.86 -4.73 -5.64
CA ILE A 7 4.12 -4.98 -4.21
C ILE A 7 3.21 -6.06 -3.65
N CYS A 8 1.92 -6.06 -4.05
CA CYS A 8 1.00 -7.12 -3.65
C CYS A 8 1.39 -8.48 -4.23
N ASN A 9 1.86 -8.53 -5.47
CA ASN A 9 2.32 -9.76 -6.11
C ASN A 9 3.59 -10.33 -5.48
N GLU A 10 4.53 -9.49 -5.06
CA GLU A 10 5.69 -9.92 -4.28
C GLU A 10 5.25 -10.59 -2.97
N ALA A 11 4.34 -9.94 -2.23
CA ALA A 11 3.78 -10.51 -1.01
C ALA A 11 2.99 -11.81 -1.26
N LEU A 12 2.23 -11.90 -2.35
CA LEU A 12 1.50 -13.12 -2.75
C LEU A 12 2.47 -14.25 -3.12
N SER A 13 3.59 -13.92 -3.77
CA SER A 13 4.64 -14.88 -4.12
C SER A 13 5.31 -15.48 -2.87
N GLU A 14 5.53 -14.68 -1.83
CA GLU A 14 6.11 -15.16 -0.57
C GLU A 14 5.19 -16.16 0.17
N ILE A 15 3.88 -16.01 0.05
CA ILE A 15 2.90 -16.91 0.68
C ILE A 15 2.43 -18.06 -0.24
N GLY A 16 2.95 -18.14 -1.46
CA GLY A 16 2.57 -19.17 -2.45
C GLY A 16 1.16 -19.00 -3.04
N ALA A 17 0.64 -17.78 -3.05
CA ALA A 17 -0.67 -17.45 -3.61
C ALA A 17 -0.59 -17.05 -5.09
N ALA A 18 -1.70 -17.16 -5.81
CA ALA A 18 -1.79 -16.73 -7.20
C ALA A 18 -1.63 -15.20 -7.30
N SER A 19 -0.83 -14.76 -8.28
CA SER A 19 -0.64 -13.36 -8.61
C SER A 19 -1.91 -12.73 -9.19
N ILE A 20 -2.01 -11.42 -9.03
CA ILE A 20 -3.11 -10.58 -9.49
C ILE A 20 -2.63 -9.67 -10.62
N LEU A 21 -3.52 -9.37 -11.57
CA LEU A 21 -3.24 -8.43 -12.67
C LEU A 21 -3.66 -7.02 -12.28
N ALA A 22 -4.69 -6.88 -11.46
CA ALA A 22 -5.18 -5.61 -10.94
C ALA A 22 -5.77 -5.76 -9.52
N LEU A 23 -5.82 -4.65 -8.78
CA LEU A 23 -6.37 -4.61 -7.41
C LEU A 23 -7.92 -4.53 -7.39
N ASP A 24 -8.54 -4.24 -8.52
CA ASP A 24 -9.99 -4.13 -8.72
C ASP A 24 -10.62 -5.38 -9.35
N GLN A 25 -9.81 -6.37 -9.76
CA GLN A 25 -10.32 -7.63 -10.30
C GLN A 25 -11.10 -8.43 -9.24
N ASP A 26 -12.10 -9.21 -9.67
CA ASP A 26 -12.95 -10.01 -8.77
C ASP A 26 -12.26 -11.32 -8.34
N ASP A 27 -11.10 -11.16 -7.69
CA ASP A 27 -10.38 -12.22 -7.01
C ASP A 27 -10.34 -11.98 -5.51
N LYS A 28 -10.38 -13.07 -4.74
CA LYS A 28 -10.23 -13.01 -3.29
C LYS A 28 -8.91 -12.35 -2.89
N ASN A 29 -7.82 -12.68 -3.60
CA ASN A 29 -6.49 -12.14 -3.33
C ASN A 29 -6.44 -10.62 -3.60
N ALA A 30 -6.96 -10.18 -4.75
CA ALA A 30 -7.00 -8.76 -5.11
C ALA A 30 -7.81 -7.94 -4.11
N ARG A 31 -8.99 -8.43 -3.72
CA ARG A 31 -9.86 -7.77 -2.74
C ARG A 31 -9.19 -7.64 -1.37
N GLU A 32 -8.47 -8.67 -0.93
CA GLU A 32 -7.77 -8.65 0.37
C GLU A 32 -6.54 -7.74 0.32
N CYS A 33 -5.75 -7.81 -0.75
CA CYS A 33 -4.62 -6.91 -1.00
C CYS A 33 -5.08 -5.45 -1.00
N ASN A 34 -6.15 -5.12 -1.73
CA ASN A 34 -6.69 -3.76 -1.81
C ASN A 34 -7.16 -3.24 -0.43
N LYS A 35 -7.82 -4.09 0.37
CA LYS A 35 -8.25 -3.73 1.73
C LYS A 35 -7.09 -3.48 2.69
N ARG A 36 -6.02 -4.27 2.61
CA ARG A 36 -4.90 -4.21 3.57
C ARG A 36 -3.82 -3.22 3.18
N TYR A 37 -3.52 -3.10 1.89
CA TYR A 37 -2.37 -2.34 1.39
C TYR A 37 -2.37 -0.89 1.89
N ALA A 38 -3.49 -0.17 1.74
CA ALA A 38 -3.60 1.22 2.19
C ALA A 38 -3.33 1.38 3.69
N SER A 39 -3.94 0.53 4.53
CA SER A 39 -3.78 0.59 5.99
C SER A 39 -2.35 0.27 6.43
N LEU A 40 -1.72 -0.74 5.82
CA LEU A 40 -0.34 -1.12 6.13
C LEU A 40 0.67 -0.07 5.68
N ARG A 41 0.48 0.49 4.48
CA ARG A 41 1.27 1.62 3.98
C ARG A 41 1.20 2.79 4.95
N ASP A 42 0.00 3.20 5.36
CA ASP A 42 -0.18 4.34 6.25
C ASP A 42 0.34 4.06 7.67
N LYS A 43 0.35 2.80 8.12
CA LYS A 43 0.99 2.41 9.39
C LYS A 43 2.52 2.51 9.28
N LEU A 44 3.11 2.05 8.18
CA LEU A 44 4.56 2.09 7.95
C LEU A 44 5.07 3.53 7.82
N LEU A 45 4.34 4.36 7.07
CA LEU A 45 4.67 5.78 6.94
C LEU A 45 4.54 6.55 8.26
N ARG A 46 3.70 6.09 9.19
CA ARG A 46 3.56 6.68 10.53
C ARG A 46 4.54 6.13 11.57
N ALA A 47 5.11 4.95 11.33
CA ALA A 47 6.01 4.30 12.30
C ALA A 47 7.29 5.12 12.54
N HIS A 48 7.76 5.85 11.52
CA HIS A 48 8.92 6.73 11.61
C HIS A 48 8.68 8.03 10.83
N PRO A 49 9.30 9.15 11.24
CA PRO A 49 9.26 10.40 10.48
C PRO A 49 10.18 10.28 9.26
N TRP A 50 9.66 9.73 8.17
CA TRP A 50 10.38 9.64 6.91
C TRP A 50 10.49 11.02 6.26
N ASN A 51 11.70 11.45 5.92
CA ASN A 51 11.94 12.74 5.28
C ASN A 51 11.19 12.92 3.95
N PHE A 52 10.91 11.81 3.23
CA PHE A 52 10.17 11.85 1.97
C PHE A 52 8.63 11.81 2.16
N ALA A 53 8.14 11.33 3.31
CA ALA A 53 6.71 11.16 3.57
C ALA A 53 6.09 12.33 4.36
N GLY A 54 6.92 13.19 4.94
CA GLY A 54 6.49 14.41 5.62
C GLY A 54 6.43 15.61 4.68
N ALA A 55 5.35 16.38 4.76
CA ALA A 55 5.25 17.71 4.14
C ALA A 55 4.92 18.75 5.20
N ARG A 56 5.57 19.92 5.15
CA ARG A 56 5.24 21.05 6.02
C ARG A 56 4.11 21.84 5.37
N ALA A 57 2.98 21.95 6.05
CA ALA A 57 1.86 22.80 5.65
C ALA A 57 1.73 23.98 6.63
N LYS A 58 1.55 25.19 6.10
CA LYS A 58 1.23 26.36 6.91
C LYS A 58 -0.26 26.33 7.22
N LEU A 59 -0.63 25.98 8.45
CA LEU A 59 -2.02 26.13 8.92
C LEU A 59 -2.27 27.62 9.16
N GLY A 60 -3.42 28.13 8.69
CA GLY A 60 -3.76 29.55 8.71
C GLY A 60 -3.64 30.16 10.12
N GLN A 61 -3.20 31.41 10.19
CA GLN A 61 -3.16 32.18 11.42
C GLN A 61 -4.59 32.45 11.89
N LEU A 62 -4.88 32.10 13.15
CA LEU A 62 -6.00 32.69 13.90
C LEU A 62 -5.71 34.17 14.14
#